data_AF-A0A7Y4H533-F1
#
_entry.id   AF-A0A7Y4H533-F1
#
_cell.length_a   1.000
_cell.length_b   1.000
_cell.length_c   1.000
_cell.angle_alpha   90.00
_cell.angle_beta   90.00
_cell.angle_gamma   90.00
#
_symmetry.space_group_name_H-M   'P 1'
#
loop_
_entity.id
_entity.type
_entity.pdbx_description
1 polymer ?
#
loop_
_entity_poly.entity_id
_entity_poly.type
_entity_poly.pdbx_seq_one_letter_code
_entity_poly.pdbx_strand_id
1 'polypeptide(L)' 'MTRGLPILLLGATCLAGCASSGSNPVADMPSWLGGLPADAPPRPGTPAYDAWQAERAKEAARPKVKDAAR' A
#
# COMPACT_ATOMS: atom_id res chain seq x y z
N MET A 1 -39.03 -5.17 7.01
CA MET A 1 -37.60 -5.56 6.90
C MET A 1 -36.84 -4.79 5.81
N THR A 2 -37.33 -3.65 5.30
CA THR A 2 -36.69 -2.91 4.18
C THR A 2 -35.95 -1.64 4.58
N ARG A 3 -36.10 -1.17 5.83
CA ARG A 3 -35.50 0.08 6.32
C ARG A 3 -33.97 0.05 6.48
N GLY A 4 -33.37 -1.13 6.62
CA GLY A 4 -31.91 -1.29 6.76
C GLY A 4 -31.16 -1.35 5.44
N LEU A 5 -31.84 -1.66 4.33
CA LEU A 5 -31.24 -1.80 3.00
C LEU A 5 -30.54 -0.52 2.50
N PRO A 6 -31.10 0.71 2.62
CA PRO A 6 -30.40 1.92 2.20
C PRO A 6 -29.14 2.21 3.02
N ILE A 7 -29.14 1.90 4.33
CA ILE A 7 -27.96 2.07 5.19
C ILE A 7 -26.84 1.11 4.77
N LEU A 8 -27.21 -0.13 4.45
CA LEU A 8 -26.25 -1.15 4.01
C LEU A 8 -25.64 -0.82 2.64
N LEU A 9 -26.45 -0.31 1.70
CA LEU A 9 -26.01 0.14 0.38
C LEU A 9 -25.09 1.36 0.45
N LEU A 10 -25.42 2.35 1.29
CA LEU A 10 -24.59 3.53 1.50
C LEU A 10 -23.24 3.15 2.13
N GLY A 11 -23.26 2.28 3.15
CA GLY A 11 -22.03 1.77 3.77
C GLY A 11 -21.14 1.00 2.77
N ALA A 12 -21.74 0.13 1.94
CA ALA A 12 -21.01 -0.66 0.96
C ALA A 12 -20.32 0.20 -0.12
N THR A 13 -21.01 1.25 -0.61
CA THR A 13 -20.45 2.15 -1.64
C THR A 13 -19.32 3.03 -1.10
N CYS A 14 -19.44 3.54 0.13
CA CYS A 14 -18.36 4.27 0.78
C CYS A 14 -17.11 3.40 0.97
N LEU A 15 -17.27 2.14 1.38
CA LEU A 15 -16.14 1.23 1.59
C LEU A 15 -15.48 0.80 0.27
N ALA A 16 -16.28 0.58 -0.78
CA ALA A 16 -15.77 0.24 -2.10
C ALA A 16 -14.91 1.36 -2.71
N GLY A 17 -15.22 2.63 -2.43
CA GLY A 17 -14.42 3.78 -2.88
C GLY A 17 -13.04 3.89 -2.21
N CYS A 18 -12.89 3.37 -0.99
CA CYS A 18 -11.61 3.36 -0.27
C CYS A 18 -10.70 2.17 -0.65
N ALA A 19 -11.25 1.14 -1.28
CA ALA A 19 -10.50 -0.05 -1.70
C ALA A 19 -9.80 0.19 -3.04
N SER A 20 -8.62 0.82 -3.05
CA SER A 20 -7.78 0.89 -4.26
C SER A 20 -7.11 -0.46 -4.49
N SER A 21 -7.71 -1.31 -5.34
CA SER A 21 -7.10 -2.54 -5.86
C SER A 21 -6.51 -2.26 -7.24
N GLY A 22 -5.37 -1.58 -7.30
CA GLY A 22 -4.66 -1.35 -8.57
C GLY A 22 -4.06 0.04 -8.68
N SER A 23 -4.76 0.97 -9.33
CA SER A 23 -4.32 2.35 -9.52
C SER A 23 -4.86 3.26 -8.42
N ASN A 24 -3.97 4.03 -7.82
CA ASN A 24 -4.34 5.10 -6.91
C ASN A 24 -3.93 6.42 -7.60
N PRO A 25 -4.86 7.17 -8.20
CA PRO A 25 -4.52 8.29 -9.08
C PRO A 25 -3.69 9.37 -8.37
N VAL A 26 -3.88 9.51 -7.05
CA VAL A 26 -3.05 10.39 -6.22
C VAL A 26 -1.62 9.88 -6.14
N ALA A 27 -1.40 8.57 -5.99
CA ALA A 27 -0.07 7.98 -5.90
C ALA A 27 0.71 8.06 -7.22
N ASP A 28 0.00 7.96 -8.36
CA ASP A 28 0.57 7.96 -9.71
C ASP A 28 0.78 9.38 -10.28
N MET A 29 0.39 10.44 -9.55
CA MET A 29 0.63 11.84 -9.95
C MET A 29 2.11 12.22 -9.78
N PRO A 30 2.59 13.26 -10.48
CA PRO A 30 3.92 13.77 -10.25
C PRO A 30 4.05 14.34 -8.82
N SER A 31 5.24 14.26 -8.24
CA SER A 31 5.50 14.64 -6.84
C SER A 31 5.11 16.08 -6.50
N TRP A 32 5.25 17.01 -7.46
CA TRP A 32 4.83 18.42 -7.29
C TRP A 32 3.31 18.60 -7.17
N LEU A 33 2.54 17.61 -7.65
CA LEU A 33 1.08 17.59 -7.59
C LEU A 33 0.55 16.71 -6.43
N GLY A 34 1.44 16.28 -5.52
CA GLY A 34 1.07 15.47 -4.35
C GLY A 34 1.14 13.97 -4.58
N GLY A 35 1.73 13.52 -5.69
CA GLY A 35 2.02 12.10 -5.86
C GLY A 35 3.30 11.64 -5.17
N LEU A 36 3.54 10.33 -5.23
CA LEU A 36 4.64 9.72 -4.51
C LEU A 36 6.00 10.21 -5.05
N PRO A 37 6.99 10.40 -4.16
CA PRO A 37 8.35 10.71 -4.59
C PRO A 37 8.97 9.51 -5.33
N ALA A 38 10.03 9.75 -6.10
CA ALA A 38 10.71 8.71 -6.87
C ALA A 38 11.32 7.57 -6.01
N ASP A 39 11.56 7.83 -4.73
CA ASP A 39 12.08 6.85 -3.76
C ASP A 39 10.97 6.05 -3.05
N ALA A 40 9.71 6.24 -3.46
CA ALA A 40 8.61 5.45 -2.93
C ALA A 40 8.72 3.98 -3.36
N PRO A 41 8.19 3.04 -2.55
CA PRO A 41 8.11 1.64 -2.93
C PRO A 41 7.42 1.46 -4.29
N PRO A 42 7.91 0.56 -5.16
CA PRO A 42 7.25 0.25 -6.42
C PRO A 42 5.81 -0.25 -6.23
N ARG A 43 5.02 -0.25 -7.31
CA ARG A 43 3.63 -0.72 -7.24
C ARG A 43 3.56 -2.22 -6.91
N PRO A 44 2.74 -2.64 -5.92
CA PRO A 44 2.48 -4.06 -5.66
C PRO A 44 1.98 -4.82 -6.89
N GLY A 45 2.43 -6.06 -7.07
CA GLY A 45 2.08 -6.90 -8.21
C GLY A 45 2.92 -6.64 -9.47
N THR A 46 3.96 -5.81 -9.38
CA THR A 46 4.98 -5.67 -10.42
C THR A 46 6.24 -6.46 -10.03
N PRO A 47 7.02 -6.99 -11.00
CA PRO A 47 8.29 -7.67 -10.70
C PRO A 47 9.29 -6.77 -9.94
N ALA A 48 9.23 -5.46 -10.15
CA ALA A 48 10.04 -4.48 -9.43
C ALA A 48 9.69 -4.42 -7.93
N TYR A 49 8.42 -4.59 -7.57
CA TYR A 49 8.00 -4.65 -6.17
C TYR A 49 8.48 -5.92 -5.49
N ASP A 50 8.45 -7.06 -6.16
CA ASP A 50 8.95 -8.32 -5.59
C ASP A 50 10.46 -8.24 -5.33
N ALA A 51 11.22 -7.64 -6.24
CA ALA A 51 12.64 -7.37 -6.05
C ALA A 51 12.89 -6.41 -4.87
N TRP A 52 12.13 -5.32 -4.79
CA TRP A 52 12.20 -4.37 -3.68
C TRP A 52 11.91 -5.04 -2.32
N GLN A 53 10.86 -5.87 -2.27
CA GLN A 53 10.50 -6.65 -1.07
C GLN A 53 11.62 -7.64 -0.66
N ALA A 54 12.25 -8.30 -1.64
CA ALA A 54 13.35 -9.23 -1.37
C ALA A 54 14.56 -8.52 -0.75
N GLU A 55 14.94 -7.34 -1.25
CA GLU A 55 16.02 -6.55 -0.66
C GLU A 55 15.69 -6.12 0.78
N ARG A 56 14.46 -5.67 1.03
CA ARG A 56 14.01 -5.30 2.38
C ARG A 56 13.99 -6.50 3.33
N ALA A 57 13.63 -7.68 2.85
CA ALA A 57 13.69 -8.91 3.64
C ALA A 57 15.14 -9.26 4.03
N LYS A 58 16.11 -9.07 3.13
CA LYS A 58 17.55 -9.22 3.44
C LYS A 58 17.98 -8.22 4.49
N GLU A 59 17.61 -6.94 4.34
CA GLU A 59 17.91 -5.90 5.32
C GLU A 59 17.31 -6.19 6.70
N ALA A 60 16.07 -6.70 6.73
CA ALA A 60 15.39 -7.07 7.96
C ALA A 60 16.05 -8.26 8.67
N ALA A 61 16.61 -9.21 7.90
CA ALA A 61 17.35 -10.36 8.41
C ALA A 61 18.78 -10.04 8.87
N ARG A 62 19.30 -8.83 8.57
CA ARG A 62 20.63 -8.43 9.05
C ARG A 62 20.64 -8.40 10.58
N PRO A 63 21.64 -9.02 11.23
CA PRO A 63 21.74 -9.00 12.68
C PRO A 63 21.88 -7.55 13.16
N LYS A 64 20.99 -7.14 14.08
CA LYS A 64 21.12 -5.82 14.69
C LYS A 64 22.23 -5.92 15.74
N VAL A 65 22.98 -4.84 15.93
CA VAL A 65 24.15 -4.79 16.83
C VAL A 65 23.85 -5.29 18.25
N LYS A 66 22.58 -5.20 18.69
CA LYS A 66 22.10 -5.68 19.99
C LYS A 66 21.93 -7.20 20.07
N ASP A 67 21.66 -7.86 18.94
CA ASP A 67 21.46 -9.31 18.85
C ASP A 67 22.79 -10.09 18.84
N ALA A 68 23.89 -9.44 18.43
CA ALA A 68 25.24 -10.01 18.42
C ALA A 68 25.94 -10.00 19.80
N ALA A 69 25.36 -9.30 20.78
CA ALA A 69 25.90 -9.13 22.14
C ALA A 69 25.16 -9.97 23.20
N ARG A 70 24.23 -10.84 22.80
CA ARG A 70 23.48 -11.78 23.66
C ARG A 70 23.93 -13.21 23.39
#